data_AF-A0A7S2AXK4-F1
#
_entry.id   AF-A0A7S2AXK4-F1
#
_cell.length_a   1.000
_cell.length_b   1.000
_cell.length_c   1.000
_cell.angle_alpha   90.00
_cell.angle_beta   90.00
_cell.angle_gamma   90.00
#
_symmetry.space_group_name_H-M   'P 1'
#
loop_
_entity.id
_entity.type
_entity.pdbx_description
1 polymer ?
#
loop_
_entity_poly.entity_id
_entity_poly.type
_entity_poly.pdbx_seq_one_letter_code
_entity_poly.pdbx_strand_id
1 'polypeptide(L)'
;QLEQAFQTLTGDERSALTTYLCADGITKTPGFLLNKCQHFMANAMQNEEVGLVPALRILLKVHQAAAREFHNCDRPVLKIQLEKLAAFAANFSGSVTFQDLPFELDHTSDHEALVIPKLWIPINKDNKAVLDKLGSDGRDLASDVLKGQLSEKQFKGRLGRVFPELSYFD
;
A
#
# COMPACT_ATOMS: atom_id res chain seq x y z
N GLN A 1 7.69 13.97 13.81
CA GLN A 1 6.59 13.30 13.09
C GLN A 1 6.92 11.85 12.75
N LEU A 2 7.99 11.56 11.98
CA LEU A 2 8.38 10.17 11.68
C LEU A 2 8.69 9.33 12.93
N GLU A 3 9.47 9.88 13.87
CA GLU A 3 9.79 9.20 15.13
C GLU A 3 8.53 8.85 15.94
N GLN A 4 7.59 9.79 16.05
CA GLN A 4 6.32 9.56 16.73
C GLN A 4 5.51 8.45 16.03
N ALA A 5 5.43 8.47 14.70
CA ALA A 5 4.78 7.41 13.94
C ALA A 5 5.45 6.04 14.16
N PHE A 6 6.78 6.00 14.24
CA PHE A 6 7.52 4.78 14.55
C PHE A 6 7.21 4.27 15.96
N GLN A 7 7.07 5.16 16.95
CA GLN A 7 6.69 4.77 18.32
C GLN A 7 5.25 4.22 18.42
N THR A 8 4.37 4.59 17.49
CA THR A 8 2.99 4.05 17.43
C THR A 8 2.93 2.60 16.92
N LEU A 9 3.97 2.11 16.24
CA LEU A 9 4.07 0.71 15.86
C LEU A 9 4.15 -0.19 17.11
N THR A 10 3.72 -1.45 17.00
CA THR A 10 3.90 -2.44 18.05
C THR A 10 5.38 -2.75 18.30
N GLY A 11 5.71 -3.33 19.46
CA GLY A 11 7.09 -3.72 19.77
C GLY A 11 7.70 -4.64 18.71
N ASP A 12 6.91 -5.60 18.22
CA ASP A 12 7.32 -6.58 17.20
C ASP A 12 7.51 -5.91 15.84
N GLU A 13 6.58 -5.04 15.42
CA GLU A 13 6.70 -4.27 14.18
C GLU A 13 7.96 -3.40 14.17
N ARG A 14 8.24 -2.68 15.28
CA ARG A 14 9.45 -1.87 15.41
C ARG A 14 10.71 -2.71 15.31
N SER A 15 10.77 -3.82 16.07
CA SER A 15 11.93 -4.71 16.09
C SER A 15 12.22 -5.30 14.72
N ALA A 16 11.18 -5.75 14.01
CA ALA A 16 11.30 -6.29 12.67
C ALA A 16 11.74 -5.21 11.66
N LEU A 17 11.12 -4.02 11.69
CA LEU A 17 11.46 -2.94 10.79
C LEU A 17 12.89 -2.44 11.02
N THR A 18 13.31 -2.26 12.29
CA THR A 18 14.70 -1.94 12.63
C THR A 18 15.66 -3.02 12.12
N THR A 19 15.31 -4.29 12.24
CA THR A 19 16.16 -5.39 11.74
C THR A 19 16.39 -5.28 10.24
N TYR A 20 15.36 -4.99 9.45
CA TYR A 20 15.50 -4.81 8.01
C TYR A 20 16.23 -3.52 7.62
N LEU A 21 15.95 -2.41 8.31
CA LEU A 21 16.60 -1.12 8.04
C LEU A 21 18.09 -1.12 8.42
N CYS A 22 18.48 -1.93 9.41
CA CYS A 22 19.87 -2.11 9.81
C CYS A 22 20.58 -3.27 9.08
N ALA A 23 19.91 -3.96 8.15
CA ALA A 23 20.54 -5.00 7.35
C ALA A 23 21.42 -4.35 6.26
N ASP A 24 22.73 -4.45 6.45
CA ASP A 24 23.76 -3.86 5.59
C ASP A 24 24.10 -4.73 4.36
N GLY A 25 23.62 -5.97 4.32
CA GLY A 25 24.01 -6.96 3.30
C GLY A 25 25.41 -7.53 3.50
N ILE A 26 26.06 -7.25 4.64
CA ILE A 26 27.38 -7.79 4.98
C ILE A 26 27.24 -8.71 6.20
N THR A 27 26.71 -8.15 7.29
CA THR A 27 26.51 -8.84 8.58
C THR A 27 25.15 -9.54 8.62
N LYS A 28 24.14 -8.95 7.95
CA LYS A 28 22.80 -9.52 7.79
C LYS A 28 22.41 -9.50 6.31
N THR A 29 22.26 -10.67 5.72
CA THR A 29 21.93 -10.86 4.31
C THR A 29 20.54 -11.51 4.11
N PRO A 30 19.78 -11.08 3.08
CA PRO A 30 20.06 -9.95 2.20
C PRO A 30 19.77 -8.59 2.87
N GLY A 31 20.57 -7.58 2.55
CA GLY A 31 20.25 -6.18 2.79
C GLY A 31 19.30 -5.64 1.71
N PHE A 32 18.46 -4.66 2.06
CA PHE A 32 17.48 -4.11 1.14
C PHE A 32 17.69 -2.61 0.92
N LEU A 33 17.94 -2.22 -0.32
CA LEU A 33 17.98 -0.82 -0.72
C LEU A 33 16.61 -0.40 -1.26
N LEU A 34 15.90 0.43 -0.50
CA LEU A 34 14.59 0.95 -0.89
C LEU A 34 14.71 2.18 -1.79
N ASN A 35 14.66 1.97 -3.10
CA ASN A 35 14.68 3.05 -4.06
C ASN A 35 13.37 3.83 -4.04
N LYS A 36 13.47 5.17 -4.11
CA LYS A 36 12.35 6.13 -3.99
C LYS A 36 11.59 6.08 -2.66
N CYS A 37 12.13 5.46 -1.62
CA CYS A 37 11.52 5.47 -0.27
C CYS A 37 11.23 6.89 0.24
N GLN A 38 12.13 7.85 0.02
CA GLN A 38 11.91 9.24 0.41
C GLN A 38 10.67 9.86 -0.27
N HIS A 39 10.43 9.54 -1.55
CA HIS A 39 9.27 10.04 -2.28
C HIS A 39 8.00 9.39 -1.77
N PHE A 40 8.03 8.07 -1.52
CA PHE A 40 6.92 7.35 -0.90
C PHE A 40 6.55 7.94 0.47
N MET A 41 7.54 8.16 1.34
CA MET A 41 7.31 8.72 2.67
C MET A 41 6.80 10.17 2.62
N ALA A 42 7.32 10.98 1.69
CA ALA A 42 6.83 12.34 1.48
C ALA A 42 5.36 12.35 1.02
N ASN A 43 5.01 11.51 0.05
CA ASN A 43 3.64 11.38 -0.45
C ASN A 43 2.69 10.86 0.63
N ALA A 44 3.10 9.85 1.39
CA ALA A 44 2.33 9.32 2.51
C ALA A 44 2.11 10.35 3.64
N MET A 45 3.08 11.24 3.86
CA MET A 45 2.96 12.30 4.85
C MET A 45 2.01 13.41 4.39
N GLN A 46 1.96 13.70 3.09
CA GLN A 46 1.07 14.71 2.51
C GLN A 46 -0.37 14.21 2.32
N ASN A 47 -0.57 12.90 2.17
CA ASN A 47 -1.89 12.30 2.04
C ASN A 47 -2.45 11.87 3.41
N GLU A 48 -3.45 12.59 3.91
CA GLU A 48 -4.11 12.31 5.19
C GLU A 48 -4.81 10.94 5.24
N GLU A 49 -5.27 10.40 4.10
CA GLU A 49 -5.86 9.05 4.04
C GLU A 49 -4.81 7.94 4.18
N VAL A 50 -3.52 8.26 3.97
CA VAL A 50 -2.40 7.32 4.12
C VAL A 50 -1.73 7.50 5.48
N GLY A 51 -1.15 8.66 5.73
CA GLY A 51 -0.39 8.93 6.95
C GLY A 51 0.89 8.08 7.12
N LEU A 52 1.72 8.48 8.08
CA LEU A 52 3.03 7.85 8.30
C LEU A 52 2.95 6.44 8.92
N VAL A 53 1.98 6.18 9.80
CA VAL A 53 1.88 4.87 10.48
C VAL A 53 1.50 3.75 9.49
N PRO A 54 0.44 3.90 8.66
CA PRO A 54 0.14 2.92 7.62
C PRO A 54 1.27 2.76 6.59
N ALA A 55 1.97 3.85 6.28
CA ALA A 55 3.13 3.81 5.37
C ALA A 55 4.30 2.99 5.93
N LEU A 56 4.63 3.12 7.22
CA LEU A 56 5.65 2.30 7.87
C LEU A 56 5.26 0.82 7.91
N ARG A 57 3.96 0.53 8.14
CA ARG A 57 3.45 -0.85 8.14
C ARG A 57 3.54 -1.51 6.76
N ILE A 58 3.19 -0.80 5.69
CA ILE A 58 3.31 -1.38 4.35
C ILE A 58 4.79 -1.57 3.96
N LEU A 59 5.70 -0.68 4.38
CA LEU A 59 7.14 -0.88 4.18
C LEU A 59 7.65 -2.15 4.89
N LEU A 60 7.18 -2.41 6.11
CA LEU A 60 7.50 -3.66 6.80
C LEU A 60 6.99 -4.88 6.02
N LYS A 61 5.75 -4.84 5.53
CA LYS A 61 5.19 -5.91 4.69
C LYS A 61 6.01 -6.12 3.41
N VAL A 62 6.46 -5.04 2.77
CA VAL A 62 7.35 -5.10 1.58
C VAL A 62 8.67 -5.78 1.91
N HIS A 63 9.33 -5.43 3.02
CA HIS A 63 10.55 -6.10 3.44
C HIS A 63 10.34 -7.60 3.73
N GLN A 64 9.26 -7.95 4.42
CA GLN A 64 8.92 -9.34 4.71
C GLN A 64 8.60 -10.15 3.45
N ALA A 65 7.91 -9.54 2.48
CA ALA A 65 7.68 -10.14 1.18
C ALA A 65 9.01 -10.37 0.43
N ALA A 66 9.86 -9.34 0.35
CA ALA A 66 11.14 -9.43 -0.33
C ALA A 66 12.07 -10.45 0.34
N ALA A 67 12.12 -10.50 1.67
CA ALA A 67 12.91 -11.49 2.40
C ALA A 67 12.45 -12.92 2.16
N ARG A 68 11.14 -13.16 2.02
CA ARG A 68 10.61 -14.48 1.65
C ARG A 68 10.88 -14.82 0.20
N GLU A 69 10.76 -13.85 -0.69
CA GLU A 69 10.89 -14.10 -2.13
C GLU A 69 12.34 -14.31 -2.56
N PHE A 70 13.26 -13.55 -1.99
CA PHE A 70 14.68 -13.59 -2.31
C PHE A 70 15.52 -14.36 -1.27
N HIS A 71 14.90 -15.23 -0.46
CA HIS A 71 15.62 -16.00 0.57
C HIS A 71 16.77 -16.87 0.02
N ASN A 72 16.68 -17.29 -1.25
CA ASN A 72 17.70 -18.07 -1.94
C ASN A 72 18.57 -17.23 -2.89
N CYS A 73 18.48 -15.89 -2.84
CA CYS A 73 19.30 -15.06 -3.71
C CYS A 73 20.72 -14.94 -3.12
N ASP A 74 21.74 -15.31 -3.91
CA ASP A 74 23.16 -15.21 -3.52
C ASP A 74 23.67 -13.76 -3.45
N ARG A 75 22.81 -12.77 -3.70
CA ARG A 75 23.19 -11.37 -3.70
C ARG A 75 23.09 -10.78 -2.30
N PRO A 76 24.14 -10.09 -1.83
CA PRO A 76 24.15 -9.48 -0.50
C PRO A 76 23.14 -8.34 -0.36
N VAL A 77 22.84 -7.63 -1.44
CA VAL A 77 21.95 -6.47 -1.45
C VAL A 77 20.96 -6.56 -2.60
N LEU A 78 19.68 -6.32 -2.29
CA LEU A 78 18.56 -6.30 -3.23
C LEU A 78 17.99 -4.90 -3.33
N LYS A 79 17.65 -4.46 -4.54
CA LYS A 79 17.02 -3.17 -4.81
C LYS A 79 15.51 -3.34 -4.87
N ILE A 80 14.78 -2.64 -4.02
CA ILE A 80 13.31 -2.63 -4.02
C ILE A 80 12.84 -1.27 -4.54
N GLN A 81 12.21 -1.26 -5.70
CA GLN A 81 11.70 -0.07 -6.35
C GLN A 81 10.30 0.27 -5.82
N LEU A 82 10.16 1.44 -5.20
CA LEU A 82 8.91 1.91 -4.60
C LEU A 82 8.19 2.96 -5.46
N GLU A 83 8.57 3.17 -6.72
CA GLU A 83 8.03 4.25 -7.56
C GLU A 83 6.51 4.16 -7.74
N LYS A 84 5.99 2.98 -8.10
CA LYS A 84 4.54 2.75 -8.23
C LYS A 84 3.82 2.89 -6.90
N LEU A 85 4.41 2.39 -5.80
CA LEU A 85 3.86 2.55 -4.45
C LEU A 85 3.84 4.02 -4.01
N ALA A 86 4.86 4.80 -4.36
CA ALA A 86 4.92 6.23 -4.08
C ALA A 86 3.85 7.01 -4.84
N ALA A 87 3.70 6.76 -6.14
CA ALA A 87 2.64 7.36 -6.95
C ALA A 87 1.25 6.97 -6.43
N PHE A 88 1.10 5.72 -6.00
CA PHE A 88 -0.12 5.23 -5.40
C PHE A 88 -0.44 5.92 -4.06
N ALA A 89 0.54 6.07 -3.17
CA ALA A 89 0.37 6.77 -1.90
C ALA A 89 -0.09 8.23 -2.09
N ALA A 90 0.41 8.93 -3.11
CA ALA A 90 0.02 10.32 -3.39
C ALA A 90 -1.46 10.45 -3.77
N ASN A 91 -2.00 9.47 -4.50
CA ASN A 91 -3.36 9.52 -5.05
C ASN A 91 -4.32 8.58 -4.32
N PHE A 92 -3.85 7.92 -3.26
CA PHE A 92 -4.67 6.96 -2.54
C PHE A 92 -5.89 7.67 -1.96
N SER A 93 -7.05 7.20 -2.39
CA SER A 93 -8.30 7.47 -1.73
C SER A 93 -9.11 6.19 -1.72
N GLY A 94 -9.66 5.80 -0.58
CA GLY A 94 -10.28 4.48 -0.52
C GLY A 94 -10.97 4.12 0.78
N SER A 95 -11.79 3.07 0.69
CA SER A 95 -12.56 2.52 1.81
C SER A 95 -11.74 1.59 2.72
N VAL A 96 -10.57 1.14 2.26
CA VAL A 96 -9.64 0.24 2.96
C VAL A 96 -8.49 1.01 3.61
N THR A 97 -7.90 0.43 4.64
CA THR A 97 -6.69 0.94 5.28
C THR A 97 -5.48 0.73 4.37
N PHE A 98 -4.71 1.79 4.12
CA PHE A 98 -3.56 1.75 3.20
C PHE A 98 -2.55 0.64 3.51
N GLN A 99 -2.32 0.37 4.80
CA GLN A 99 -1.41 -0.69 5.25
C GLN A 99 -1.85 -2.11 4.84
N ASP A 100 -3.13 -2.31 4.51
CA ASP A 100 -3.71 -3.61 4.15
C ASP A 100 -3.88 -3.77 2.64
N LEU A 101 -3.35 -2.81 1.88
CA LEU A 101 -3.30 -2.90 0.43
C LEU A 101 -2.49 -4.13 -0.02
N PRO A 102 -3.07 -5.00 -0.87
CA PRO A 102 -2.30 -6.04 -1.53
C PRO A 102 -1.30 -5.43 -2.50
N PHE A 103 -0.15 -6.08 -2.64
CA PHE A 103 0.86 -5.73 -3.64
C PHE A 103 1.56 -6.99 -4.12
N GLU A 104 2.18 -6.88 -5.29
CA GLU A 104 3.08 -7.91 -5.84
C GLU A 104 4.50 -7.34 -5.94
N LEU A 105 5.49 -8.24 -5.88
CA LEU A 105 6.86 -7.94 -6.23
C LEU A 105 7.11 -8.47 -7.64
N ASP A 106 7.29 -7.56 -8.59
CA ASP A 106 7.60 -7.89 -9.98
C ASP A 106 9.12 -7.90 -10.18
N HIS A 107 9.66 -9.02 -10.67
CA HIS A 107 11.11 -9.21 -10.81
C HIS A 107 11.59 -8.47 -12.06
N THR A 108 12.25 -7.33 -11.88
CA THR A 108 12.87 -6.62 -13.00
C THR A 108 14.25 -7.20 -13.32
N SER A 109 14.94 -7.78 -12.32
CA SER A 109 16.15 -8.57 -12.48
C SER A 109 16.40 -9.46 -11.26
N ASP A 110 17.43 -10.30 -11.29
CA ASP A 110 17.82 -11.21 -10.18
C ASP A 110 18.07 -10.53 -8.82
N HIS A 111 18.26 -9.20 -8.82
CA HIS A 111 18.57 -8.43 -7.62
C HIS A 111 17.72 -7.17 -7.48
N GLU A 112 16.62 -7.10 -8.25
CA GLU A 112 15.74 -5.95 -8.27
C GLU A 112 14.28 -6.37 -8.39
N ALA A 113 13.46 -5.80 -7.52
CA ALA A 113 12.02 -6.01 -7.52
C ALA A 113 11.28 -4.68 -7.53
N LEU A 114 10.19 -4.62 -8.27
CA LEU A 114 9.26 -3.51 -8.31
C LEU A 114 8.03 -3.82 -7.46
N VAL A 115 7.72 -2.96 -6.50
CA VAL A 115 6.48 -3.08 -5.71
C VAL A 115 5.32 -2.55 -6.55
N ILE A 116 4.37 -3.42 -6.88
CA ILE A 116 3.17 -3.09 -7.65
C ILE A 116 1.94 -3.16 -6.72
N PRO A 117 1.41 -2.01 -6.27
CA PRO A 117 0.11 -1.89 -5.61
C PRO A 117 -1.00 -2.58 -6.43
N LYS A 118 -1.85 -3.38 -5.77
CA LYS A 118 -3.04 -3.94 -6.40
C LYS A 118 -4.28 -3.20 -5.91
N LEU A 119 -5.09 -2.77 -6.88
CA LEU A 119 -6.37 -2.10 -6.66
C LEU A 119 -7.49 -3.08 -6.28
N TRP A 120 -7.25 -4.39 -6.37
CA TRP A 120 -8.27 -5.38 -6.09
C TRP A 120 -8.25 -5.79 -4.61
N ILE A 121 -9.39 -5.66 -3.93
CA ILE A 121 -9.59 -6.13 -2.57
C ILE A 121 -9.88 -7.64 -2.64
N PRO A 122 -8.98 -8.54 -2.15
CA PRO A 122 -9.29 -9.95 -2.11
C PRO A 122 -10.51 -10.19 -1.21
N ILE A 123 -11.55 -10.78 -1.79
CA ILE A 123 -12.78 -11.16 -1.10
C ILE A 123 -12.48 -12.42 -0.27
N ASN A 124 -12.21 -12.25 1.02
CA ASN A 124 -12.08 -13.35 1.97
C ASN A 124 -12.98 -13.11 3.20
N LYS A 125 -13.16 -14.16 4.03
CA LYS A 125 -14.07 -14.13 5.19
C LYS A 125 -13.70 -13.05 6.20
N ASP A 126 -12.42 -12.65 6.23
CA ASP A 126 -11.88 -11.66 7.14
C ASP A 126 -12.20 -10.21 6.71
N ASN A 127 -12.50 -9.99 5.43
CA ASN A 127 -12.83 -8.69 4.85
C ASN A 127 -14.34 -8.41 4.75
N LYS A 128 -15.17 -9.16 5.48
CA LYS A 128 -16.65 -9.02 5.42
C LYS A 128 -17.13 -7.60 5.69
N ALA A 129 -16.52 -6.90 6.65
CA ALA A 129 -16.87 -5.51 6.97
C ALA A 129 -16.61 -4.55 5.79
N VAL A 130 -15.57 -4.82 4.98
CA VAL A 130 -15.27 -4.03 3.78
C VAL A 130 -16.33 -4.26 2.71
N LEU A 131 -16.78 -5.50 2.52
CA LEU A 131 -17.86 -5.84 1.58
C LEU A 131 -19.20 -5.26 2.02
N ASP A 132 -19.51 -5.31 3.31
CA ASP A 132 -20.74 -4.73 3.86
C ASP A 132 -20.77 -3.21 3.66
N LYS A 133 -19.61 -2.54 3.87
CA LYS A 133 -19.43 -1.12 3.59
C LYS A 133 -19.56 -0.81 2.10
N LEU A 134 -18.85 -1.51 1.22
CA LEU A 134 -18.97 -1.34 -0.24
C LEU A 134 -20.40 -1.55 -0.74
N GLY A 135 -21.10 -2.54 -0.18
CA GLY A 135 -22.51 -2.79 -0.47
C GLY A 135 -23.42 -1.66 0.02
N SER A 136 -23.11 -1.03 1.15
CA SER A 136 -23.81 0.16 1.62
C SER A 136 -23.54 1.36 0.71
N ASP A 137 -22.27 1.65 0.44
CA ASP A 137 -21.84 2.78 -0.40
C ASP A 137 -22.43 2.67 -1.82
N GLY A 138 -22.51 1.45 -2.36
CA GLY A 138 -23.17 1.18 -3.64
C GLY A 138 -24.68 1.41 -3.63
N ARG A 139 -25.37 1.02 -2.54
CA ARG A 139 -26.81 1.30 -2.38
C ARG A 139 -27.10 2.79 -2.25
N ASP A 140 -26.26 3.51 -1.50
CA ASP A 140 -26.40 4.95 -1.32
C ASP A 140 -26.16 5.68 -2.65
N LEU A 141 -25.11 5.30 -3.38
CA LEU A 141 -24.82 5.86 -4.71
C LEU A 141 -25.98 5.59 -5.69
N ALA A 142 -26.53 4.38 -5.72
CA ALA A 142 -27.67 4.04 -6.58
C ALA A 142 -28.94 4.82 -6.18
N SER A 143 -29.19 4.97 -4.87
CA SER A 143 -30.30 5.78 -4.34
C SER A 143 -30.18 7.24 -4.79
N ASP A 144 -29.00 7.83 -4.67
CA ASP A 144 -28.76 9.23 -5.03
C ASP A 144 -28.95 9.48 -6.54
N VAL A 145 -28.56 8.51 -7.38
CA VAL A 145 -28.82 8.56 -8.83
C VAL A 145 -30.32 8.46 -9.13
N LEU A 146 -31.03 7.51 -8.53
CA LEU A 146 -32.48 7.33 -8.74
C LEU A 146 -33.30 8.53 -8.26
N LYS A 147 -32.84 9.22 -7.22
CA LYS A 147 -33.46 10.45 -6.70
C LYS A 147 -33.08 11.70 -7.49
N GLY A 148 -32.21 11.59 -8.51
CA GLY A 148 -31.72 12.72 -9.29
C GLY A 148 -30.86 13.71 -8.50
N GLN A 149 -30.24 13.25 -7.41
CA GLN A 149 -29.45 14.09 -6.50
C GLN A 149 -27.98 14.23 -6.91
N LEU A 150 -27.55 13.49 -7.94
CA LEU A 150 -26.19 13.52 -8.47
C LEU A 150 -26.19 13.85 -9.96
N SER A 151 -25.34 14.80 -10.35
CA SER A 151 -24.95 14.96 -11.76
C SER A 151 -24.02 13.83 -12.21
N GLU A 152 -23.96 13.54 -13.50
CA GLU A 152 -23.08 12.50 -14.07
C GLU A 152 -21.61 12.70 -13.69
N LYS A 153 -21.13 13.94 -13.67
CA LYS A 153 -19.76 14.28 -13.25
C LYS A 153 -19.51 13.94 -11.78
N GLN A 154 -20.47 14.20 -10.90
CA GLN A 154 -20.37 13.86 -9.47
C GLN A 154 -20.49 12.35 -9.25
N PHE A 155 -21.31 11.67 -10.06
CA PHE A 155 -21.41 10.21 -10.05
C PHE A 155 -20.07 9.58 -10.42
N LYS A 156 -19.47 9.94 -11.55
CA LYS A 156 -18.16 9.43 -11.98
C LYS A 156 -17.06 9.68 -10.94
N GLY A 157 -17.02 10.90 -10.37
CA GLY A 157 -16.07 11.23 -9.30
C GLY A 157 -16.25 10.39 -8.02
N ARG A 158 -17.49 10.13 -7.59
CA ARG A 158 -17.75 9.24 -6.45
C ARG A 158 -17.47 7.78 -6.79
N LEU A 159 -17.81 7.35 -7.99
CA LEU A 159 -17.60 5.97 -8.46
C LEU A 159 -16.11 5.61 -8.43
N GLY A 160 -15.24 6.46 -9.00
CA GLY A 160 -13.79 6.23 -8.98
C GLY A 160 -13.15 6.26 -7.59
N ARG A 161 -13.77 6.96 -6.62
CA ARG A 161 -13.30 7.00 -5.23
C ARG A 161 -13.77 5.79 -4.41
N VAL A 162 -15.02 5.37 -4.59
CA VAL A 162 -15.63 4.27 -3.82
C VAL A 162 -15.24 2.92 -4.39
N PHE A 163 -15.20 2.82 -5.73
CA PHE A 163 -14.87 1.62 -6.49
C PHE A 163 -13.72 1.92 -7.46
N PRO A 164 -12.49 2.10 -6.95
CA PRO A 164 -11.34 2.40 -7.80
C PRO A 164 -11.03 1.30 -8.82
N GLU A 165 -11.54 0.08 -8.63
CA GLU A 165 -11.52 -0.99 -9.63
C GLU A 165 -12.41 -0.72 -10.86
N LEU A 166 -13.34 0.23 -10.79
CA LEU A 166 -14.17 0.62 -11.93
C LEU A 166 -13.51 1.70 -12.79
N SER A 167 -12.39 2.27 -12.35
CA SER A 167 -11.59 3.26 -13.10
C SER A 167 -11.08 2.74 -14.45
N TYR A 168 -11.14 1.42 -14.68
CA TYR A 168 -10.79 0.80 -15.95
C TYR A 168 -11.88 0.95 -17.03
N PHE A 169 -13.10 1.36 -16.67
CA PHE A 169 -14.25 1.48 -17.58
C PHE A 169 -14.55 2.91 -18.05
N ASP A 170 -13.75 3.89 -17.61
CA ASP A 170 -13.81 5.28 -18.08
C ASP A 170 -13.04 5.50 -19.40
#